data_AF-J1L3U5-F1
#
_entry.id   AF-J1L3U5-F1
#
_cell.length_a   1.000
_cell.length_b   1.000
_cell.length_c   1.000
_cell.angle_alpha   90.00
_cell.angle_beta   90.00
_cell.angle_gamma   90.00
#
_symmetry.space_group_name_H-M   'P 1'
#
loop_
_entity.id
_entity.type
_entity.pdbx_description
1 polymer ?
#
loop_
_entity_poly.entity_id
_entity_poly.type
_entity_poly.pdbx_seq_one_letter_code
_entity_poly.pdbx_strand_id
1 'polypeptide(L)'
;MTRPFEGVFGNTCELRLLEFLLPLDGMEFNITELSEEAGVSRVTVGRVVKKFVEWGILTATNDRIPQYSINPASPIVRSLEIMNNSLIGRMLGDEKVQEIQDYIREHTPAASALEMDTSNDPAWPYFPEMPESGIGWGAGDPCGASGSGPLYPISPPATADDYNNEFPGYIQ
;
A
#
# COMPACT_ATOMS: atom_id res chain seq x y z
N MET A 1 1.75 16.23 -15.05
CA MET A 1 0.40 16.42 -14.48
C MET A 1 0.30 17.83 -13.92
N THR A 2 -0.89 18.41 -13.88
CA THR A 2 -1.14 19.64 -13.11
C THR A 2 -0.83 19.35 -11.64
N ARG A 3 -0.10 20.25 -10.98
CA ARG A 3 0.22 20.19 -9.54
C ARG A 3 -0.64 21.20 -8.80
N PRO A 4 -1.87 20.80 -8.41
CA PRO A 4 -2.86 21.74 -7.89
C PRO A 4 -2.43 22.38 -6.56
N PHE A 5 -1.62 21.70 -5.75
CA PHE A 5 -1.11 22.26 -4.51
C PHE A 5 0.07 23.19 -4.74
N GLU A 6 0.97 22.92 -5.70
CA GLU A 6 2.12 23.78 -6.00
C GLU A 6 1.71 25.24 -6.28
N GLY A 7 0.61 25.45 -7.00
CA GLY A 7 0.08 26.77 -7.34
C GLY A 7 -0.77 27.46 -6.25
N VAL A 8 -1.20 26.74 -5.21
CA VAL A 8 -2.17 27.23 -4.22
C VAL A 8 -1.60 27.23 -2.80
N PHE A 9 -1.02 26.11 -2.37
CA PHE A 9 -0.47 25.90 -1.03
C PHE A 9 1.06 25.93 -1.00
N GLY A 10 1.70 25.96 -2.17
CA GLY A 10 3.15 26.03 -2.35
C GLY A 10 3.78 24.67 -2.62
N ASN A 11 5.11 24.63 -2.64
CA ASN A 11 5.89 23.47 -3.07
C ASN A 11 6.67 22.84 -1.90
N THR A 12 5.96 22.12 -1.03
CA THR A 12 6.59 21.37 0.08
C THR A 12 6.77 19.90 -0.28
N CYS A 13 7.59 19.18 0.50
CA CYS A 13 7.74 17.73 0.33
C CYS A 13 6.41 17.01 0.62
N GLU A 14 5.69 17.47 1.65
CA GLU A 14 4.38 16.94 2.04
C GLU A 14 3.37 17.02 0.89
N LEU A 15 3.27 18.18 0.25
CA LEU A 15 2.31 18.40 -0.82
C LEU A 15 2.67 17.57 -2.07
N ARG A 16 3.94 17.50 -2.44
CA ARG A 16 4.40 16.65 -3.56
C ARG A 16 4.06 15.17 -3.34
N LEU A 17 4.29 14.65 -2.13
CA LEU A 17 3.94 13.27 -1.79
C LEU A 17 2.43 13.05 -1.84
N LEU A 18 1.63 14.00 -1.35
CA LEU A 18 0.17 13.89 -1.43
C LEU A 18 -0.33 13.94 -2.88
N GLU A 19 0.16 14.87 -3.70
CA GLU A 19 -0.20 14.95 -5.13
C GLU A 19 0.12 13.67 -5.89
N PHE A 20 1.24 13.03 -5.54
CA PHE A 20 1.64 11.75 -6.13
C PHE A 20 0.76 10.59 -5.67
N LEU A 21 0.48 10.49 -4.36
CA LEU A 21 -0.20 9.34 -3.79
C LEU A 21 -1.72 9.36 -3.95
N LEU A 22 -2.35 10.54 -3.95
CA LEU A 22 -3.81 10.68 -4.09
C LEU A 22 -4.39 9.99 -5.33
N PRO A 23 -3.81 10.10 -6.55
CA PRO A 23 -4.32 9.40 -7.72
C PRO A 23 -3.95 7.92 -7.78
N LEU A 24 -3.09 7.43 -6.88
CA LEU A 24 -2.53 6.07 -6.89
C LEU A 24 -3.08 5.24 -5.72
N ASP A 25 -4.37 5.37 -5.44
CA ASP A 25 -5.03 4.55 -4.42
C ASP A 25 -4.81 3.04 -4.68
N GLY A 26 -4.55 2.31 -3.60
CA GLY A 26 -4.21 0.88 -3.64
C GLY A 26 -2.78 0.55 -4.08
N MET A 27 -1.94 1.52 -4.43
CA MET A 27 -0.51 1.28 -4.70
C MET A 27 0.34 1.51 -3.45
N GLU A 28 1.40 0.71 -3.34
CA GLU A 28 2.35 0.73 -2.22
C GLU A 28 3.74 1.15 -2.70
N PHE A 29 4.41 1.99 -1.91
CA PHE A 29 5.72 2.53 -2.24
C PHE A 29 6.67 2.47 -1.06
N ASN A 30 7.94 2.21 -1.30
CA ASN A 30 8.97 2.31 -0.29
C ASN A 30 9.57 3.74 -0.21
N ILE A 31 10.35 4.02 0.83
CA ILE A 31 10.96 5.36 1.05
C ILE A 31 11.85 5.80 -0.13
N THR A 32 12.49 4.87 -0.84
CA THR A 32 13.35 5.20 -1.99
C THR A 32 12.51 5.76 -3.13
N GLU A 33 11.45 5.04 -3.51
CA GLU A 33 10.54 5.46 -4.59
C GLU A 33 9.88 6.81 -4.25
N LEU A 34 9.39 6.95 -3.01
CA LEU A 34 8.83 8.21 -2.53
C LEU A 34 9.84 9.36 -2.55
N SER A 35 11.13 9.08 -2.31
CA SER A 35 12.19 10.10 -2.36
C SER A 35 12.53 10.55 -3.78
N GLU A 36 12.52 9.62 -4.73
CA GLU A 36 12.76 9.89 -6.14
C GLU A 36 11.63 10.73 -6.71
N GLU A 37 10.39 10.35 -6.42
CA GLU A 37 9.20 11.06 -6.88
C GLU A 37 9.06 12.45 -6.24
N ALA A 38 9.25 12.55 -4.92
CA ALA A 38 9.21 13.84 -4.24
C ALA A 38 10.42 14.73 -4.57
N GLY A 39 11.48 14.19 -5.19
CA GLY A 39 12.70 14.94 -5.52
C GLY A 39 13.43 15.49 -4.29
N VAL A 40 13.44 14.73 -3.19
CA VAL A 40 14.10 15.10 -1.92
C VAL A 40 14.86 13.91 -1.33
N SER A 41 15.70 14.15 -0.32
CA SER A 41 16.44 13.06 0.31
C SER A 41 15.54 12.05 1.02
N ARG A 42 15.97 10.78 1.06
CA ARG A 42 15.29 9.71 1.83
C ARG A 42 15.08 10.06 3.30
N VAL A 43 16.01 10.82 3.90
CA VAL A 43 15.91 11.28 5.30
C VAL A 43 14.73 12.25 5.47
N THR A 44 14.55 13.17 4.52
CA THR A 44 13.41 14.10 4.51
C THR A 44 12.10 13.35 4.36
N VAL A 45 12.01 12.44 3.38
CA VAL A 45 10.81 11.61 3.17
C VAL A 45 10.50 10.76 4.39
N GLY A 46 11.50 10.13 5.01
CA GLY A 46 11.28 9.32 6.21
C GLY A 46 10.62 10.10 7.36
N ARG A 47 10.96 11.38 7.54
CA ARG A 47 10.31 12.25 8.53
C ARG A 47 8.86 12.56 8.16
N VAL A 48 8.60 12.87 6.88
CA VAL A 48 7.26 13.19 6.39
C VAL A 48 6.34 11.97 6.43
N VAL A 49 6.82 10.81 5.99
CA VAL A 49 6.07 9.56 6.00
C VAL A 49 5.71 9.16 7.42
N LYS A 50 6.66 9.23 8.36
CA LYS A 50 6.37 8.97 9.78
C LYS A 50 5.23 9.86 10.29
N LYS A 51 5.29 11.16 10.04
CA LYS A 51 4.25 12.13 10.38
C LYS A 51 2.90 11.79 9.71
N PHE A 52 2.90 11.39 8.44
CA PHE A 52 1.68 11.01 7.74
C PHE A 52 1.04 9.71 8.26
N VAL A 53 1.85 8.73 8.65
CA VAL A 53 1.38 7.51 9.31
C VAL A 53 0.78 7.85 10.67
N GLU A 54 1.44 8.69 11.47
CA GLU A 54 0.93 9.17 12.77
C GLU A 54 -0.41 9.90 12.62
N TRP A 55 -0.60 10.63 11.53
CA TRP A 55 -1.86 11.34 11.23
C TRP A 55 -2.92 10.46 10.56
N GLY A 56 -2.61 9.19 10.29
CA GLY A 56 -3.49 8.26 9.60
C GLY A 56 -3.75 8.63 8.13
N ILE A 57 -2.89 9.44 7.52
CA ILE A 57 -2.93 9.77 6.09
C ILE A 57 -2.38 8.61 5.26
N LEU A 58 -1.32 7.95 5.75
CA LEU A 58 -0.73 6.76 5.14
C LEU A 58 -0.93 5.54 6.03
N THR A 59 -1.04 4.38 5.39
CA THR A 59 -0.87 3.07 6.02
C THR A 59 0.53 2.55 5.73
N ALA A 60 1.09 1.78 6.67
CA ALA A 60 2.40 1.14 6.52
C ALA A 60 2.26 -0.38 6.65
N THR A 61 2.95 -1.13 5.80
CA THR A 61 3.03 -2.59 5.94
C THR A 61 4.00 -2.98 7.06
N ASN A 62 3.83 -4.18 7.62
CA ASN A 62 4.69 -4.71 8.70
C ASN A 62 5.81 -5.62 8.16
N ASP A 63 6.30 -5.32 6.96
CA ASP A 63 7.36 -6.08 6.31
C ASP A 63 8.75 -5.67 6.80
N ARG A 64 9.77 -6.46 6.44
CA ARG A 64 11.18 -6.10 6.67
C ARG A 64 11.54 -4.75 6.04
N ILE A 65 10.93 -4.44 4.90
CA ILE A 65 11.03 -3.14 4.24
C ILE A 65 9.60 -2.58 4.19
N PRO A 66 9.26 -1.62 5.07
CA PRO A 66 7.92 -1.06 5.11
C PRO A 66 7.58 -0.40 3.77
N GLN A 67 6.40 -0.73 3.27
CA GLN A 67 5.78 -0.03 2.15
C GLN A 67 4.64 0.85 2.66
N TYR A 68 4.36 1.93 1.94
CA TYR A 68 3.41 2.95 2.34
C TYR A 68 2.40 3.20 1.24
N SER A 69 1.14 3.30 1.62
CA SER A 69 0.00 3.58 0.74
C SER A 69 -0.88 4.65 1.35
N ILE A 70 -1.64 5.35 0.49
CA ILE A 70 -2.66 6.29 0.96
C ILE A 70 -3.73 5.53 1.75
N ASN A 71 -4.27 6.14 2.80
CA ASN A 71 -5.34 5.56 3.60
C ASN A 71 -6.71 6.13 3.17
N PRO A 72 -7.47 5.49 2.27
CA PRO A 72 -8.76 6.00 1.81
C PRO A 72 -9.82 6.02 2.94
N ALA A 73 -9.62 5.23 3.99
CA ALA A 73 -10.51 5.25 5.15
C ALA A 73 -10.36 6.54 5.98
N SER A 74 -9.25 7.27 5.83
CA SER A 74 -8.95 8.48 6.58
C SER A 74 -9.87 9.65 6.20
N PRO A 75 -10.55 10.31 7.16
CA PRO A 75 -11.33 11.51 6.90
C PRO A 75 -10.49 12.65 6.30
N ILE A 76 -9.20 12.70 6.66
CA ILE A 76 -8.25 13.69 6.14
C ILE A 76 -8.03 13.46 4.64
N VAL A 77 -7.74 12.22 4.25
CA VAL A 77 -7.51 11.85 2.84
C VAL A 77 -8.75 12.15 1.99
N ARG A 78 -9.95 11.74 2.44
CA ARG A 78 -11.19 12.05 1.70
C ARG A 78 -11.41 13.55 1.51
N SER A 79 -11.11 14.35 2.54
CA SER A 79 -11.22 15.81 2.45
C SER A 79 -10.21 16.39 1.44
N LEU A 80 -8.98 15.86 1.43
CA LEU A 80 -7.95 16.23 0.48
C LEU A 80 -8.33 15.86 -0.95
N GLU A 81 -8.91 14.69 -1.19
CA GLU A 81 -9.39 14.28 -2.51
C GLU A 81 -10.48 15.21 -3.06
N ILE A 82 -11.50 15.52 -2.24
CA ILE A 82 -12.57 16.44 -2.63
C ILE A 82 -11.98 17.81 -2.99
N MET A 83 -11.07 18.32 -2.18
CA MET A 83 -10.40 19.59 -2.43
C MET A 83 -9.54 19.52 -3.71
N ASN A 84 -8.75 18.46 -3.89
CA ASN A 84 -7.90 18.24 -5.05
C ASN A 84 -8.72 18.22 -6.35
N ASN A 85 -9.81 17.45 -6.36
CA ASN A 85 -10.71 17.35 -7.51
C ASN A 85 -11.38 18.69 -7.84
N SER A 86 -11.75 19.47 -6.82
CA SER A 86 -12.31 20.81 -7.00
C SER A 86 -11.30 21.78 -7.61
N LEU A 87 -10.04 21.73 -7.15
CA LEU A 87 -8.95 22.55 -7.71
C LEU A 87 -8.67 22.15 -9.16
N ILE A 88 -8.54 20.85 -9.43
CA ILE A 88 -8.32 20.32 -10.79
C ILE A 88 -9.44 20.75 -11.73
N GLY A 89 -10.71 20.62 -11.31
CA GLY A 89 -11.85 21.07 -12.12
C GLY A 89 -11.77 22.57 -12.45
N ARG A 90 -11.42 23.41 -11.46
CA ARG A 90 -11.25 24.85 -11.69
C ARG A 90 -10.09 25.19 -12.62
N MET A 91 -9.01 24.41 -12.59
CA MET A 91 -7.81 24.59 -13.44
C MET A 91 -8.04 24.11 -14.89
N LEU A 92 -8.79 23.02 -15.08
CA LEU A 92 -9.10 22.47 -16.41
C LEU A 92 -10.17 23.29 -17.15
N GLY A 93 -11.11 23.88 -16.42
CA GLY A 93 -12.28 24.56 -17.00
C GLY A 93 -13.35 23.59 -17.49
N ASP A 94 -14.60 24.06 -17.50
CA ASP A 94 -15.78 23.21 -17.72
C ASP A 94 -15.78 22.48 -19.08
N GLU A 95 -15.21 23.11 -20.12
CA GLU A 95 -15.09 22.53 -21.46
C GLU A 95 -14.25 21.24 -21.48
N LYS A 96 -13.11 21.24 -20.78
CA LYS A 96 -12.21 20.07 -20.71
C LYS A 96 -12.77 18.99 -19.81
N VAL A 97 -13.49 19.36 -18.76
CA VAL A 97 -14.22 18.41 -17.91
C VAL A 97 -15.30 17.69 -18.73
N GLN A 98 -16.01 18.41 -19.59
CA GLN A 98 -17.03 17.82 -20.47
C GLN A 98 -16.41 16.85 -21.49
N GLU A 99 -15.30 17.22 -22.13
CA GLU A 99 -14.56 16.35 -23.05
C GLU A 99 -14.13 15.03 -22.39
N ILE A 100 -13.65 15.08 -21.14
CA ILE A 100 -13.31 13.88 -20.37
C ILE A 100 -14.55 13.02 -20.11
N GLN A 101 -15.69 13.63 -19.75
CA GLN A 101 -16.93 12.89 -19.52
C GLN A 101 -17.47 12.23 -20.79
N ASP A 102 -17.40 12.92 -21.92
CA ASP A 102 -17.86 12.41 -23.21
C ASP A 102 -16.98 11.24 -23.66
N TYR A 103 -15.65 11.36 -23.50
CA TYR A 103 -14.72 10.26 -23.77
C TYR A 103 -15.00 9.03 -22.90
N ILE A 104 -15.16 9.20 -21.58
CA ILE A 104 -15.49 8.09 -20.68
C ILE A 104 -16.82 7.46 -21.08
N ARG A 105 -17.85 8.23 -21.43
CA ARG A 105 -19.14 7.69 -21.86
C ARG A 105 -19.02 6.85 -23.13
N GLU A 106 -18.25 7.31 -24.11
CA GLU A 106 -18.03 6.62 -25.38
C GLU A 106 -17.17 5.35 -25.22
N HIS A 107 -16.27 5.33 -24.24
CA HIS A 107 -15.25 4.29 -24.08
C HIS A 107 -15.41 3.44 -22.81
N THR A 108 -16.46 3.65 -22.01
CA THR A 108 -16.84 2.69 -20.97
C THR A 108 -17.57 1.55 -21.69
N PRO A 109 -16.99 0.35 -21.82
CA PRO A 109 -17.74 -0.78 -22.31
C PRO A 109 -18.90 -0.97 -21.34
N ALA A 110 -20.13 -1.02 -21.85
CA ALA A 110 -21.31 -1.31 -21.06
C ALA A 110 -21.04 -2.60 -20.28
N ALA A 111 -20.71 -2.48 -19.00
CA ALA A 111 -20.56 -3.63 -18.13
C ALA A 111 -21.96 -4.24 -17.98
N SER A 112 -22.21 -5.21 -18.87
CA SER A 112 -23.22 -6.26 -18.81
C SER A 112 -24.64 -5.81 -18.45
N ALA A 113 -25.36 -5.30 -19.44
CA ALA A 113 -26.81 -5.51 -19.50
C ALA A 113 -27.06 -6.86 -20.18
N LEU A 114 -27.57 -7.83 -19.39
CA LEU A 114 -28.14 -9.13 -19.80
C LEU A 114 -27.25 -10.07 -20.63
N GLU A 115 -26.91 -11.23 -20.07
CA GLU A 115 -27.33 -12.50 -20.67
C GLU A 115 -27.78 -13.44 -19.54
N MET A 116 -29.05 -13.30 -19.17
CA MET A 116 -29.84 -14.42 -18.73
C MET A 116 -30.22 -15.18 -19.99
N ASP A 117 -29.42 -16.17 -20.39
CA ASP A 117 -29.91 -17.19 -21.30
C ASP A 117 -29.40 -18.58 -20.89
N THR A 118 -30.38 -19.45 -20.68
CA THR A 118 -30.27 -20.87 -20.43
C THR A 118 -29.80 -21.57 -21.71
N SER A 119 -28.72 -22.37 -21.70
CA SER A 119 -28.61 -23.56 -22.56
C SER A 119 -27.21 -24.22 -22.52
N ASN A 120 -27.20 -25.49 -22.06
CA ASN A 120 -26.30 -26.60 -22.41
C ASN A 120 -24.79 -26.38 -22.60
N ASP A 121 -24.03 -26.93 -21.64
CA ASP A 121 -22.71 -27.53 -21.83
C ASP A 121 -22.68 -28.48 -23.05
N PRO A 122 -21.56 -28.56 -23.79
CA PRO A 122 -20.63 -29.63 -23.46
C PRO A 122 -19.12 -29.35 -23.66
N ALA A 123 -18.36 -30.04 -22.81
CA ALA A 123 -17.08 -30.72 -23.07
C ALA A 123 -15.79 -29.87 -23.18
N TRP A 124 -15.09 -29.76 -22.05
CA TRP A 124 -13.67 -29.45 -21.99
C TRP A 124 -12.81 -30.59 -22.58
N PRO A 125 -11.72 -30.29 -23.32
CA PRO A 125 -10.87 -31.30 -23.91
C PRO A 125 -9.93 -31.96 -22.87
N TYR A 126 -10.11 -33.27 -22.73
CA TYR A 126 -9.17 -34.35 -22.40
C TYR A 126 -7.79 -33.98 -21.79
N PHE A 127 -7.57 -34.40 -20.53
CA PHE A 127 -6.25 -34.51 -19.91
C PHE A 127 -5.61 -35.88 -20.23
N PRO A 128 -4.30 -36.00 -20.53
CA PRO A 128 -3.65 -37.30 -20.70
C PRO A 128 -3.43 -38.01 -19.35
N GLU A 129 -3.65 -39.32 -19.36
CA GLU A 129 -3.53 -40.26 -18.24
C GLU A 129 -2.13 -40.30 -17.61
N MET A 130 -2.09 -40.39 -16.28
CA MET A 130 -0.89 -40.75 -15.51
C MET A 130 -0.58 -42.24 -15.68
N PRO A 131 0.69 -42.65 -15.79
CA PRO A 131 1.05 -44.06 -15.61
C PRO A 131 1.04 -44.43 -14.13
N GLU A 132 0.10 -45.29 -13.73
CA GLU A 132 0.25 -46.09 -12.52
C GLU A 132 1.21 -47.26 -12.76
N SER A 133 2.12 -47.48 -11.80
CA SER A 133 2.54 -48.77 -11.24
C SER A 133 3.77 -48.49 -10.37
N GLY A 134 3.93 -48.95 -9.13
CA GLY A 134 3.20 -49.88 -8.27
C GLY A 134 4.11 -50.16 -7.08
N ILE A 135 3.61 -50.94 -6.11
CA ILE A 135 4.34 -51.53 -4.95
C ILE A 135 4.55 -50.52 -3.80
N GLY A 136 4.08 -50.70 -2.57
CA GLY A 136 3.54 -51.86 -1.88
C GLY A 136 4.19 -51.98 -0.49
N TRP A 137 3.37 -51.72 0.54
CA TRP A 137 3.45 -52.16 1.95
C TRP A 137 4.64 -51.76 2.85
N GLY A 138 4.31 -51.31 4.07
CA GLY A 138 5.24 -51.31 5.20
C GLY A 138 4.77 -50.52 6.41
N ALA A 139 3.76 -51.03 7.13
CA ALA A 139 3.53 -50.66 8.52
C ALA A 139 4.64 -51.27 9.41
N GLY A 140 5.16 -50.54 10.38
CA GLY A 140 6.17 -51.03 11.31
C GLY A 140 6.61 -50.00 12.36
N ASP A 141 5.76 -49.80 13.36
CA ASP A 141 5.94 -49.45 14.78
C ASP A 141 7.03 -48.48 15.34
N PRO A 142 6.73 -47.86 16.51
CA PRO A 142 7.53 -46.82 17.17
C PRO A 142 8.52 -47.40 18.20
N CYS A 143 9.63 -46.70 18.45
CA CYS A 143 10.25 -46.44 19.77
C CYS A 143 11.72 -45.96 19.66
N GLY A 144 12.07 -44.96 20.46
CA GLY A 144 13.29 -45.02 21.27
C GLY A 144 14.51 -44.18 20.87
N ALA A 145 14.80 -43.20 21.72
CA ALA A 145 16.12 -42.77 22.21
C ALA A 145 16.99 -41.79 21.38
N SER A 146 17.19 -40.63 22.02
CA SER A 146 18.48 -39.95 22.26
C SER A 146 19.31 -39.48 21.06
N GLY A 147 19.33 -38.16 20.85
CA GLY A 147 20.31 -37.48 20.01
C GLY A 147 20.30 -35.98 20.24
N SER A 148 21.39 -35.49 20.83
CA SER A 148 21.61 -34.14 21.35
C SER A 148 21.93 -33.09 20.27
N GLY A 149 21.53 -31.82 20.52
CA GLY A 149 22.06 -30.59 19.88
C GLY A 149 21.06 -29.87 18.97
N PRO A 150 21.03 -28.51 18.92
CA PRO A 150 22.18 -27.61 19.05
C PRO A 150 22.14 -26.66 20.26
N LEU A 151 23.32 -26.37 20.81
CA LEU A 151 23.57 -25.29 21.78
C LEU A 151 23.63 -23.95 21.03
N TYR A 152 22.57 -23.14 21.14
CA TYR A 152 22.64 -21.72 20.82
C TYR A 152 22.91 -20.95 22.13
N PRO A 153 23.90 -20.05 22.19
CA PRO A 153 24.13 -19.26 23.39
C PRO A 153 22.97 -18.27 23.57
N ILE A 154 22.31 -18.37 24.73
CA ILE A 154 21.28 -17.46 25.21
C ILE A 154 21.99 -16.19 25.66
N SER A 155 21.80 -15.09 24.93
CA SER A 155 22.24 -13.77 25.40
C SER A 155 21.45 -13.38 26.66
N PRO A 156 22.11 -12.96 27.76
CA PRO A 156 21.40 -12.43 28.91
C PRO A 156 20.72 -11.09 28.58
N PRO A 157 19.54 -10.79 29.13
CA PRO A 157 18.90 -9.50 28.94
C PRO A 157 19.74 -8.41 29.62
N ALA A 158 20.07 -7.35 28.88
CA ALA A 158 20.67 -6.15 29.43
C ALA A 158 19.67 -5.49 30.40
N THR A 159 20.12 -5.32 31.63
CA THR A 159 19.47 -4.60 32.73
C THR A 159 19.24 -3.14 32.37
N ALA A 160 18.11 -2.60 32.83
CA ALA A 160 17.75 -1.21 32.75
C ALA A 160 18.70 -0.35 33.61
N ASP A 161 19.44 0.55 32.98
CA ASP A 161 20.21 1.58 33.67
C ASP A 161 19.45 2.92 33.60
N ASP A 162 19.11 3.37 34.80
CA ASP A 162 18.98 4.73 35.33
C ASP A 162 18.32 5.84 34.50
N TYR A 163 17.10 6.18 34.92
CA TYR A 163 16.55 7.52 34.85
C TYR A 163 17.39 8.46 35.72
N ASN A 164 17.95 9.55 35.16
CA ASN A 164 17.96 10.88 35.79
C ASN A 164 18.59 11.96 34.90
N ASN A 165 18.03 13.17 35.05
CA ASN A 165 18.42 14.49 34.53
C ASN A 165 17.94 14.82 33.10
N GLU A 166 17.22 15.90 32.81
CA GLU A 166 16.83 17.10 33.58
C GLU A 166 15.71 17.79 32.75
N PHE A 167 14.53 18.02 33.35
CA PHE A 167 13.56 18.98 32.84
C PHE A 167 13.90 20.37 33.40
N PRO A 168 13.95 21.40 32.55
CA PRO A 168 13.38 22.69 32.90
C PRO A 168 12.26 22.96 31.88
N GLY A 169 11.01 23.05 32.27
CA GLY A 169 10.51 24.06 33.18
C GLY A 169 9.60 24.97 32.36
N TYR A 170 8.30 24.72 32.47
CA TYR A 170 7.27 25.64 32.01
C TYR A 170 7.45 26.99 32.71
N ILE A 171 7.55 28.07 31.94
CA ILE A 171 7.03 29.39 32.36
C ILE A 171 6.33 30.02 31.14
N GLN A 172 5.01 30.06 31.29
CA GLN A 172 4.04 31.13 30.98
C GLN A 172 4.26 32.05 29.77
#